data_AF-A0A1J4NNG8-F1
#
_entry.id   AF-A0A1J4NNG8-F1
#
_cell.length_a   1.000
_cell.length_b   1.000
_cell.length_c   1.000
_cell.angle_alpha   90.00
_cell.angle_beta   90.00
_cell.angle_gamma   90.00
#
_symmetry.space_group_name_H-M   'P 1'
#
loop_
_entity.id
_entity.type
_entity.pdbx_description
1 polymer ?
#
loop_
_entity_poly.entity_id
_entity_poly.type
_entity_poly.pdbx_seq_one_letter_code
_entity_poly.pdbx_strand_id
1 'polypeptide(L)'
;MALDADHDGFNRWIDRVQGEVVVDPPDPVPEGWLDRYGWAIVRERVEALAEESRSRVAFLCGSAENEADVRDLFDLTVCLVIDEETLRHRLATRTTNTFGRHPEELAAALKWNPRMRAVYERHGATIIDASKPLTEVVDGVLGAVQRLPGVRDLRSP
;
A
#
# COMPACT_ATOMS: atom_id res chain seq x y z
N MET A 1 -10.20 -9.34 -7.67
CA MET A 1 -9.55 -8.33 -8.57
C MET A 1 -8.50 -7.60 -7.76
N ALA A 2 -7.37 -7.22 -8.35
CA ALA A 2 -6.35 -6.41 -7.68
C ALA A 2 -6.15 -5.10 -8.46
N LEU A 3 -6.12 -3.99 -7.75
CA LEU A 3 -5.96 -2.64 -8.27
C LEU A 3 -4.74 -1.98 -7.61
N ASP A 4 -3.96 -1.27 -8.40
CA ASP A 4 -2.84 -0.47 -7.94
C ASP A 4 -3.33 0.96 -7.70
N ALA A 5 -3.27 1.42 -6.46
CA ALA A 5 -3.79 2.72 -6.09
C ALA A 5 -3.06 3.87 -6.80
N ASP A 6 -1.79 3.68 -7.17
CA ASP A 6 -0.97 4.69 -7.83
C ASP A 6 -1.25 4.75 -9.34
N HIS A 7 -1.58 3.62 -9.96
CA HIS A 7 -1.80 3.54 -11.41
C HIS A 7 -3.27 3.66 -11.81
N ASP A 8 -4.19 3.16 -10.98
CA ASP A 8 -5.63 3.14 -11.26
C ASP A 8 -6.35 4.42 -10.80
N GLY A 9 -5.57 5.45 -10.43
CA GLY A 9 -6.07 6.77 -10.07
C GLY A 9 -6.85 6.81 -8.77
N PHE A 10 -6.51 5.95 -7.81
CA PHE A 10 -7.00 6.07 -6.44
C PHE A 10 -6.20 7.10 -5.66
N ASN A 11 -4.91 7.28 -6.00
CA ASN A 11 -4.04 8.25 -5.38
C ASN A 11 -3.80 9.45 -6.30
N ARG A 12 -3.59 10.61 -5.68
CA ARG A 12 -3.25 11.85 -6.37
C ARG A 12 -2.40 12.76 -5.48
N TRP A 13 -1.65 13.65 -6.13
CA TRP A 13 -0.96 14.72 -5.42
C TRP A 13 -1.94 15.78 -4.96
N ILE A 14 -1.84 16.15 -3.69
CA ILE A 14 -2.59 17.28 -3.10
C ILE A 14 -1.63 18.28 -2.46
N ASP A 15 -1.95 19.58 -2.52
CA ASP A 15 -1.31 20.58 -1.68
C ASP A 15 -1.77 20.35 -0.24
N ARG A 16 -0.84 20.10 0.69
CA ARG A 16 -1.15 19.81 2.11
C ARG A 16 -1.78 20.99 2.82
N VAL A 17 -1.49 22.21 2.36
CA VAL A 17 -1.96 23.46 2.98
C VAL A 17 -3.32 23.85 2.44
N GLN A 18 -3.48 23.75 1.12
CA GLN A 18 -4.70 24.21 0.44
C GLN A 18 -5.72 23.10 0.19
N GLY A 19 -5.30 21.83 0.23
CA GLY A 19 -6.12 20.65 -0.13
C GLY A 19 -6.36 20.49 -1.63
N GLU A 20 -5.75 21.35 -2.45
CA GLU A 20 -5.96 21.41 -3.89
C GLU A 20 -5.25 20.27 -4.63
N VAL A 21 -5.87 19.76 -5.68
CA VAL A 21 -5.32 18.66 -6.49
C VAL A 21 -4.26 19.20 -7.45
N VAL A 22 -3.11 18.54 -7.50
CA VAL A 22 -2.07 18.81 -8.49
C VAL A 22 -2.31 17.93 -9.72
N VAL A 23 -2.63 18.54 -10.85
CA VAL A 23 -3.05 17.85 -12.09
C VAL A 23 -1.86 17.49 -13.00
N ASP A 24 -0.69 18.07 -12.77
CA ASP A 24 0.54 17.81 -13.55
C ASP A 24 1.79 17.98 -12.68
N PRO A 25 2.12 16.98 -11.83
CA PRO A 25 3.30 17.05 -10.97
C PRO A 25 4.59 16.94 -11.81
N PRO A 26 5.65 17.67 -11.45
CA PRO A 26 6.95 17.53 -12.11
C PRO A 26 7.54 16.13 -11.90
N ASP A 27 8.17 15.58 -12.93
CA ASP A 27 8.96 14.33 -12.86
C ASP A 27 10.38 14.57 -13.42
N PRO A 28 11.45 14.49 -12.60
CA PRO A 28 11.44 14.22 -11.15
C PRO A 28 10.91 15.41 -10.33
N VAL A 29 10.35 15.13 -9.15
CA VAL A 29 9.91 16.18 -8.22
C VAL A 29 11.11 16.98 -7.68
N PRO A 30 11.01 18.32 -7.57
CA PRO A 30 12.10 19.15 -7.06
C PRO A 30 12.28 19.02 -5.54
N GLU A 31 13.43 19.46 -5.04
CA GLU A 31 13.69 19.56 -3.60
C GLU A 31 12.60 20.40 -2.89
N GLY A 32 12.16 19.95 -1.72
CA GLY A 32 11.07 20.59 -0.94
C GLY A 32 9.65 20.33 -1.47
N TRP A 33 9.48 19.60 -2.58
CA TRP A 33 8.15 19.27 -3.10
C TRP A 33 7.31 18.48 -2.09
N LEU A 34 7.90 17.45 -1.48
CA LEU A 34 7.21 16.56 -0.54
C LEU A 34 6.80 17.26 0.77
N ASP A 35 7.41 18.40 1.09
CA ASP A 35 7.04 19.21 2.27
C ASP A 35 5.71 19.93 2.06
N ARG A 36 5.43 20.34 0.82
CA ARG A 36 4.21 21.06 0.46
C ARG A 36 3.12 20.16 -0.09
N TYR A 37 3.48 19.13 -0.84
CA TYR A 37 2.54 18.25 -1.52
C TYR A 37 2.59 16.85 -0.92
N GLY A 38 1.42 16.24 -0.76
CA GLY A 38 1.25 14.91 -0.21
C GLY A 38 0.62 13.95 -1.21
N TRP A 39 0.92 12.68 -1.06
CA TRP A 39 0.28 11.62 -1.83
C TRP A 39 -0.95 11.13 -1.08
N ALA A 40 -2.13 11.44 -1.62
CA ALA A 40 -3.40 11.22 -0.93
C ALA A 40 -4.33 10.29 -1.72
N ILE A 41 -4.96 9.38 -0.99
CA ILE A 41 -6.00 8.49 -1.52
C ILE A 41 -7.35 9.23 -1.57
N VAL A 42 -8.04 9.05 -2.68
CA VAL A 42 -9.34 9.65 -2.97
C VAL A 42 -10.42 8.74 -2.40
N ARG A 43 -11.02 9.15 -1.28
CA ARG A 43 -12.06 8.38 -0.58
C ARG A 43 -13.21 8.00 -1.51
N GLU A 44 -13.70 8.91 -2.34
CA GLU A 44 -14.85 8.68 -3.22
C GLU A 44 -14.57 7.54 -4.22
N ARG A 45 -13.31 7.38 -4.65
CA ARG A 45 -12.89 6.25 -5.50
C ARG A 45 -12.90 4.94 -4.73
N VAL A 46 -12.45 4.94 -3.48
CA VAL A 46 -12.48 3.74 -2.61
C VAL A 46 -13.91 3.35 -2.29
N GLU A 47 -14.80 4.31 -2.04
CA GLU A 47 -16.24 4.07 -1.84
C GLU A 47 -16.88 3.44 -3.08
N ALA A 48 -16.62 4.00 -4.27
CA ALA A 48 -17.10 3.43 -5.52
C ALA A 48 -16.59 1.99 -5.72
N LEU A 49 -15.31 1.73 -5.43
CA LEU A 49 -14.75 0.39 -5.50
C LEU A 49 -15.41 -0.57 -4.51
N ALA A 50 -15.67 -0.14 -3.28
CA ALA A 50 -16.34 -0.94 -2.26
C ALA A 50 -17.77 -1.31 -2.70
N GLU A 51 -18.51 -0.37 -3.27
CA GLU A 51 -19.84 -0.59 -3.85
C GLU A 51 -19.80 -1.60 -5.02
N GLU A 52 -18.87 -1.44 -5.95
CA GLU A 52 -18.66 -2.34 -7.10
C GLU A 52 -18.18 -3.74 -6.70
N SER A 53 -17.61 -3.85 -5.50
CA SER A 53 -17.02 -5.08 -4.97
C SER A 53 -17.93 -5.78 -3.96
N ARG A 54 -19.17 -5.33 -3.76
CA ARG A 54 -20.13 -5.97 -2.84
C ARG A 54 -20.33 -7.48 -3.08
N SER A 55 -20.14 -7.95 -4.31
CA SER A 55 -20.31 -9.36 -4.70
C SER A 55 -19.01 -10.12 -4.93
N ARG A 56 -17.84 -9.47 -4.80
CA ARG A 56 -16.53 -10.05 -5.14
C ARG A 56 -15.39 -9.42 -4.35
N VAL A 57 -14.34 -10.19 -4.07
CA VAL A 57 -13.16 -9.64 -3.40
C VAL A 57 -12.38 -8.71 -4.35
N ALA A 58 -12.13 -7.49 -3.89
CA ALA A 58 -11.18 -6.55 -4.49
C ALA A 58 -10.03 -6.27 -3.51
N PHE A 59 -8.81 -6.25 -4.04
CA PHE A 59 -7.60 -5.84 -3.34
C PHE A 59 -7.20 -4.48 -3.88
N LEU A 60 -7.06 -3.49 -2.98
CA LEU A 60 -6.42 -2.22 -3.31
C LEU A 60 -5.02 -2.22 -2.73
N CYS A 61 -4.02 -2.14 -3.61
CA CYS A 61 -2.61 -2.16 -3.25
C CYS A 61 -2.05 -0.74 -3.33
N GLY A 62 -1.38 -0.29 -2.27
CA GLY A 62 -0.75 1.03 -2.22
C GLY A 62 -0.77 1.58 -0.80
N SER A 63 -0.01 2.63 -0.57
CA SER A 63 -0.05 3.39 0.68
C SER A 63 -0.14 4.87 0.34
N ALA A 64 -0.97 5.58 1.10
CA ALA A 64 -1.16 7.01 0.98
C ALA A 64 -1.12 7.60 2.39
N GLU A 65 -0.78 8.87 2.49
CA GLU A 65 -0.54 9.50 3.79
C GLU A 65 -1.81 9.62 4.62
N ASN A 66 -2.96 9.76 3.96
CA ASN A 66 -4.27 9.83 4.56
C ASN A 66 -5.01 8.49 4.52
N GLU A 67 -4.29 7.35 4.54
CA GLU A 67 -4.90 6.02 4.55
C GLU A 67 -5.90 5.81 5.70
N ALA A 68 -5.73 6.52 6.81
CA ALA A 68 -6.66 6.50 7.94
C ALA A 68 -8.08 6.95 7.54
N ASP A 69 -8.19 7.84 6.53
CA ASP A 69 -9.46 8.40 6.07
C ASP A 69 -10.30 7.40 5.30
N VAL A 70 -9.72 6.33 4.77
CA VAL A 70 -10.44 5.31 3.97
C VAL A 70 -10.50 3.96 4.67
N ARG A 71 -9.91 3.88 5.87
CA ARG A 71 -9.66 2.62 6.57
C ARG A 71 -10.92 1.86 6.97
N ASP A 72 -11.97 2.60 7.30
CA ASP A 72 -13.31 2.12 7.60
C ASP A 72 -14.02 1.47 6.40
N LEU A 73 -13.53 1.71 5.19
CA LEU A 73 -14.08 1.13 3.95
C LEU A 73 -13.52 -0.26 3.64
N PHE A 74 -12.52 -0.73 4.39
CA PHE A 74 -11.89 -2.04 4.18
C PHE A 74 -12.39 -3.07 5.18
N ASP A 75 -12.85 -4.22 4.68
CA ASP A 75 -13.16 -5.39 5.51
C ASP A 75 -11.89 -6.00 6.13
N LEU A 76 -10.74 -5.84 5.46
CA LEU A 76 -9.45 -6.39 5.87
C LEU A 76 -8.30 -5.49 5.40
N THR A 77 -7.42 -5.13 6.33
CA THR A 77 -6.10 -4.56 6.00
C THR A 77 -5.04 -5.66 6.09
N VAL A 78 -4.23 -5.82 5.04
CA VAL A 78 -3.08 -6.73 5.04
C VAL A 78 -1.80 -5.89 4.95
N CYS A 79 -0.85 -6.12 5.85
CA CYS A 79 0.45 -5.48 5.82
C CYS A 79 1.52 -6.52 5.49
N LEU A 80 2.17 -6.33 4.33
CA LEU A 80 3.30 -7.16 3.92
C LEU A 80 4.58 -6.59 4.54
N VAL A 81 5.18 -7.36 5.43
CA VAL A 81 6.43 -6.98 6.11
C VAL A 81 7.56 -7.85 5.62
N ILE A 82 8.75 -7.29 5.48
CA ILE A 82 9.97 -8.04 5.16
C ILE A 82 11.03 -7.79 6.21
N ASP A 83 11.94 -8.73 6.39
CA ASP A 83 13.11 -8.53 7.22
C ASP A 83 14.11 -7.54 6.56
N GLU A 84 15.01 -6.98 7.37
CA GLU A 84 15.97 -5.98 6.89
C GLU A 84 16.93 -6.50 5.83
N GLU A 85 17.32 -7.77 5.89
CA GLU A 85 18.24 -8.40 4.92
C GLU A 85 17.54 -8.52 3.57
N THR A 86 16.30 -9.02 3.56
CA THR A 86 15.45 -9.08 2.37
C THR A 86 15.17 -7.70 1.80
N LEU A 87 14.90 -6.69 2.65
CA LEU A 87 14.69 -5.30 2.21
C LEU A 87 15.93 -4.76 1.49
N ARG A 88 17.12 -4.91 2.10
CA ARG A 88 18.39 -4.48 1.49
C ARG A 88 18.63 -5.18 0.16
N HIS A 89 18.48 -6.50 0.12
CA HIS A 89 18.71 -7.29 -1.09
C HIS A 89 17.75 -6.91 -2.22
N ARG A 90 16.45 -6.77 -1.95
CA ARG A 90 15.44 -6.40 -2.96
C ARG A 90 15.65 -4.99 -3.47
N LEU A 91 15.96 -4.02 -2.61
CA LEU A 91 16.23 -2.64 -3.04
C LEU A 91 17.49 -2.55 -3.91
N ALA A 92 18.53 -3.32 -3.59
CA ALA A 92 19.76 -3.35 -4.37
C ALA A 92 19.59 -4.01 -5.76
N THR A 93 18.69 -5.00 -5.87
CA THR A 93 18.54 -5.84 -7.07
C THR A 93 17.36 -5.47 -7.96
N ARG A 94 16.37 -4.73 -7.44
CA ARG A 94 15.17 -4.34 -8.19
C ARG A 94 15.52 -3.44 -9.36
N THR A 95 15.18 -3.84 -10.58
CA THR A 95 15.41 -3.08 -11.82
C THR A 95 14.29 -2.10 -12.17
N THR A 96 13.13 -2.21 -11.53
CA THR A 96 11.89 -1.53 -11.94
C THR A 96 11.68 -0.15 -11.32
N ASN A 97 12.31 0.17 -10.19
CA ASN A 97 12.20 1.47 -9.53
C ASN A 97 13.51 1.76 -8.75
N THR A 98 14.01 2.99 -8.89
CA THR A 98 15.29 3.48 -8.35
C THR A 98 15.23 3.88 -6.87
N PHE A 99 14.04 4.09 -6.31
CA PHE A 99 13.84 4.41 -4.89
C PHE A 99 14.38 3.30 -3.98
N GLY A 100 15.16 3.67 -2.97
CA GLY A 100 15.82 2.79 -2.00
C GLY A 100 17.21 2.32 -2.42
N ARG A 101 17.72 2.77 -3.58
CA ARG A 101 19.10 2.48 -4.01
C ARG A 101 20.10 3.47 -3.43
N HIS A 102 19.67 4.67 -3.07
CA HIS A 102 20.53 5.62 -2.39
C HIS A 102 20.68 5.27 -0.90
N PRO A 103 21.86 5.42 -0.29
CA PRO A 103 22.09 5.07 1.11
C PRO A 103 21.10 5.74 2.08
N GLU A 104 20.69 6.96 1.77
CA GLU A 104 19.74 7.73 2.59
C GLU A 104 18.32 7.17 2.50
N GLU A 105 17.87 6.79 1.30
CA GLU A 105 16.56 6.15 1.08
C GLU A 105 16.54 4.75 1.71
N LEU A 106 17.63 4.00 1.61
CA LEU A 106 17.77 2.70 2.28
C LEU A 106 17.71 2.85 3.80
N ALA A 107 18.41 3.84 4.37
CA ALA A 107 18.37 4.13 5.80
C ALA A 107 16.97 4.56 6.26
N ALA A 108 16.27 5.37 5.46
CA ALA A 108 14.88 5.75 5.72
C ALA A 108 13.95 4.53 5.68
N ALA A 109 14.07 3.67 4.66
CA ALA A 109 13.27 2.44 4.52
C ALA A 109 13.50 1.48 5.70
N LEU A 110 14.76 1.27 6.10
CA LEU A 110 15.10 0.43 7.26
C LEU A 110 14.54 0.99 8.57
N LYS A 111 14.56 2.31 8.76
CA LYS A 111 13.98 2.96 9.94
C LYS A 111 12.46 2.89 9.96
N TRP A 112 11.82 2.97 8.79
CA TRP A 112 10.37 2.96 8.64
C TRP A 112 9.77 1.56 8.76
N ASN A 113 10.44 0.54 8.23
CA ASN A 113 9.93 -0.84 8.17
C ASN A 113 9.42 -1.39 9.53
N PRO A 114 10.18 -1.33 10.65
CA PRO A 114 9.68 -1.80 11.95
C PRO A 114 8.57 -0.91 12.52
N ARG A 115 8.57 0.39 12.20
CA ARG A 115 7.52 1.33 12.63
C ARG A 115 6.20 1.04 11.93
N MET A 116 6.24 0.80 10.61
CA MET A 116 5.03 0.45 9.86
C MET A 116 4.41 -0.83 10.40
N ARG A 117 5.20 -1.88 10.64
CA ARG A 117 4.70 -3.12 11.26
C ARG A 117 3.91 -2.81 12.54
N ALA A 118 4.52 -2.11 13.49
CA ALA A 118 3.89 -1.80 14.77
C ALA A 118 2.63 -0.93 14.61
N VAL A 119 2.64 0.03 13.68
CA VAL A 119 1.49 0.88 13.36
C VAL A 119 0.33 0.03 12.82
N TYR A 120 0.56 -0.76 11.76
CA TYR A 120 -0.48 -1.59 11.15
C TYR A 120 -0.98 -2.69 12.08
N GLU A 121 -0.11 -3.28 12.93
CA GLU A 121 -0.51 -4.23 13.98
C GLU A 121 -1.48 -3.61 14.97
N ARG A 122 -1.15 -2.43 15.52
CA ARG A 122 -2.02 -1.68 16.44
C ARG A 122 -3.38 -1.37 15.85
N HIS A 123 -3.38 -1.22 14.54
CA HIS A 123 -4.52 -0.90 13.71
C HIS A 123 -5.32 -2.16 13.29
N GLY A 124 -4.90 -3.36 13.68
CA GLY A 124 -5.62 -4.61 13.43
C GLY A 124 -5.38 -5.20 12.03
N ALA A 125 -4.33 -4.77 11.34
CA ALA A 125 -3.96 -5.37 10.07
C ALA A 125 -3.45 -6.80 10.26
N THR A 126 -3.73 -7.67 9.29
CA THR A 126 -3.11 -8.99 9.21
C THR A 126 -1.69 -8.84 8.68
N ILE A 127 -0.71 -9.17 9.52
CA ILE A 127 0.70 -9.08 9.16
C ILE A 127 1.13 -10.36 8.46
N ILE A 128 1.69 -10.23 7.26
CA ILE A 128 2.20 -11.34 6.46
C ILE A 128 3.68 -11.10 6.19
N ASP A 129 4.48 -12.11 6.51
CA ASP A 129 5.89 -12.13 6.18
C ASP A 129 6.09 -12.35 4.67
N ALA A 130 6.46 -11.26 3.99
CA ALA A 130 6.72 -11.21 2.57
C ALA A 130 8.19 -11.52 2.20
N SER A 131 9.02 -11.93 3.17
CA SER A 131 10.37 -12.46 2.90
C SER A 131 10.34 -13.89 2.39
N LYS A 132 9.22 -14.59 2.60
CA LYS A 132 8.96 -15.94 2.10
C LYS A 132 8.85 -15.99 0.57
N PRO A 133 8.92 -17.20 -0.03
CA PRO A 133 8.62 -17.39 -1.45
C PRO A 133 7.27 -16.80 -1.83
N LEU A 134 7.18 -16.21 -3.03
CA LEU A 134 5.98 -15.49 -3.50
C LEU A 134 4.70 -16.31 -3.35
N THR A 135 4.76 -17.62 -3.63
CA THR A 135 3.62 -18.53 -3.48
C THR A 135 3.10 -18.58 -2.04
N GLU A 136 3.98 -18.65 -1.05
CA GLU A 136 3.59 -18.65 0.37
C GLU A 136 3.00 -17.30 0.80
N VAL A 137 3.53 -16.20 0.27
CA VAL A 137 3.00 -14.85 0.54
C VAL A 137 1.59 -14.73 -0.01
N VAL A 138 1.38 -15.14 -1.27
CA VAL A 138 0.06 -15.14 -1.92
C VAL A 138 -0.92 -16.03 -1.16
N ASP A 139 -0.49 -17.24 -0.77
CA ASP A 139 -1.32 -18.14 0.02
C ASP A 139 -1.71 -17.55 1.38
N GLY A 140 -0.79 -16.83 2.02
CA GLY A 140 -1.05 -16.08 3.24
C GLY A 140 -2.12 -15.00 3.05
N VAL A 141 -2.02 -14.22 1.97
CA VAL A 141 -2.97 -13.14 1.64
C VAL A 141 -4.35 -13.73 1.38
N LEU A 142 -4.45 -14.74 0.51
CA LEU A 142 -5.72 -15.41 0.20
C LEU A 142 -6.32 -16.09 1.44
N GLY A 143 -5.48 -16.71 2.26
CA GLY A 143 -5.90 -17.33 3.51
C GLY A 143 -6.42 -16.32 4.54
N ALA A 144 -5.92 -15.08 4.54
CA ALA A 144 -6.46 -14.02 5.40
C ALA A 144 -7.87 -13.59 4.96
N VAL A 145 -8.07 -13.46 3.64
CA VAL A 145 -9.37 -13.08 3.07
C VAL A 145 -10.43 -14.16 3.28
N GLN A 146 -10.07 -15.44 3.15
CA GLN A 146 -10.99 -16.56 3.38
C GLN A 146 -11.54 -16.63 4.82
N ARG A 147 -10.90 -15.96 5.80
CA ARG A 147 -11.39 -15.89 7.17
C ARG A 147 -12.46 -14.81 7.37
N LEU A 148 -12.69 -13.95 6.38
CA LEU A 148 -13.74 -12.93 6.45
C LEU A 148 -15.12 -13.60 6.32
N PRO A 149 -16.09 -13.21 7.17
CA PRO A 149 -17.44 -13.75 7.08
C PRO A 149 -18.08 -13.39 5.73
N GLY A 150 -18.64 -14.39 5.04
CA GLY A 150 -19.35 -14.19 3.77
C GLY A 150 -18.50 -14.32 2.50
N VAL A 151 -17.19 -14.51 2.60
CA VAL A 151 -16.33 -14.78 1.44
C VAL A 151 -16.41 -16.26 1.05
N ARG A 152 -16.75 -16.56 -0.21
CA ARG A 152 -16.64 -17.92 -0.78
C ARG A 152 -15.21 -18.21 -1.20
N ASP A 153 -14.83 -19.49 -1.18
CA ASP A 153 -13.47 -19.95 -1.43
C ASP A 153 -12.87 -19.37 -2.73
N LEU A 154 -11.88 -18.48 -2.58
CA LEU A 154 -11.14 -17.85 -3.68
C LEU A 154 -10.24 -18.83 -4.45
N ARG A 155 -10.13 -20.09 -4.00
CA ARG A 155 -9.30 -21.14 -4.62
C ARG A 155 -10.07 -22.06 -5.57
N SER A 156 -11.37 -21.81 -5.79
CA SER A 156 -12.14 -22.58 -6.78
C SER A 156 -11.90 -22.08 -8.20
N PRO A 157 -11.69 -22.98 -9.18
CA PRO A 157 -11.45 -22.63 -10.59
C PRO A 157 -12.66 -22.00 -11.28
#